data_AF-A0AAV3UKX9-F1
#
_entry.id   AF-A0AAV3UKX9-F1
#
_cell.length_a   1.000
_cell.length_b   1.000
_cell.length_c   1.000
_cell.angle_alpha   90.00
_cell.angle_beta   90.00
_cell.angle_gamma   90.00
#
_symmetry.space_group_name_H-M   'P 1'
#
loop_
_entity.id
_entity.type
_entity.pdbx_description
1 polymer ?
#
loop_
_entity_poly.entity_id
_entity_poly.type
_entity_poly.pdbx_seq_one_letter_code
_entity_poly.pdbx_strand_id
1 'polypeptide(L)'
;MSWQLGDRIRRLDTVPLASKLADSRSNRTLSVYDPDGNTYLVRLRTAVGREKYREVSKAEFDPILDALSQDGRWNFVAQTKEERGRQTTAGGP
;
A
#
# COMPACT_ATOMS: atom_id res chain seq x y z
N MET A 1 -0.99 -10.12 22.68
CA MET A 1 -1.50 -9.11 21.71
C MET A 1 -0.51 -7.95 21.69
N SER A 2 0.02 -7.67 20.51
CA SER A 2 1.40 -7.21 20.29
C SER A 2 1.57 -5.69 20.40
N TRP A 3 2.33 -5.24 21.40
CA TRP A 3 2.70 -3.83 21.62
C TRP A 3 3.30 -3.16 20.36
N GLN A 4 4.02 -3.94 19.55
CA GLN A 4 4.66 -3.49 18.31
C GLN A 4 3.67 -2.95 17.26
N LEU A 5 2.44 -3.50 17.21
CA LEU A 5 1.44 -3.04 16.25
C LEU A 5 0.87 -1.67 16.65
N GLY A 6 0.73 -1.41 17.95
CA GLY A 6 0.28 -0.12 18.48
C GLY A 6 1.28 1.01 18.22
N ASP A 7 2.58 0.73 18.35
CA ASP A 7 3.64 1.69 18.04
C ASP A 7 3.71 2.00 16.53
N ARG A 8 3.58 0.96 15.69
CA ARG A 8 3.55 1.12 14.23
C ARG A 8 2.32 1.87 13.73
N ILE A 9 1.15 1.68 14.36
CA ILE A 9 -0.05 2.48 14.05
C ILE A 9 0.18 3.96 14.39
N ARG A 10 0.87 4.28 15.49
CA ARG A 10 1.24 5.68 15.80
C ARG A 10 2.21 6.29 14.78
N ARG A 11 3.10 5.48 14.21
CA ARG A 11 4.01 5.93 13.13
C ARG A 11 3.30 6.07 11.79
N LEU A 12 2.11 5.50 11.62
CA LEU A 12 1.39 5.44 10.35
C LEU A 12 1.04 6.85 9.80
N ASP A 13 0.85 7.85 10.68
CA ASP A 13 0.71 9.26 10.29
C ASP A 13 1.98 9.87 9.68
N THR A 14 3.14 9.24 9.93
CA THR A 14 4.46 9.67 9.44
C THR A 14 5.01 8.77 8.32
N VAL A 15 4.35 7.65 8.04
CA VAL A 15 4.81 6.66 7.06
C VAL A 15 4.22 6.97 5.68
N PRO A 16 5.02 6.95 4.61
CA PRO A 16 4.52 7.18 3.27
C PRO A 16 3.51 6.10 2.84
N LEU A 17 2.42 6.57 2.24
CA LEU A 17 1.41 5.71 1.62
C LEU A 17 1.96 5.16 0.30
N ALA A 18 2.28 3.87 0.28
CA ALA A 18 2.76 3.18 -0.91
C ALA A 18 1.66 3.06 -1.98
N SER A 19 0.48 2.59 -1.56
CA SER A 19 -0.65 2.39 -2.46
C SER A 19 -1.97 2.44 -1.72
N LYS A 20 -3.01 2.91 -2.39
CA LYS A 20 -4.37 2.93 -1.88
C LYS A 20 -5.31 2.41 -2.94
N LEU A 21 -6.06 1.38 -2.57
CA LEU A 21 -7.02 0.71 -3.41
C LEU A 21 -8.42 0.86 -2.80
N ALA A 22 -9.42 1.08 -3.63
CA ALA A 22 -10.82 1.06 -3.23
C ALA A 22 -11.58 -0.01 -3.99
N ASP A 23 -12.33 -0.81 -3.24
CA ASP A 23 -13.27 -1.78 -3.75
C ASP A 23 -14.61 -1.06 -3.99
N SER A 24 -14.94 -0.84 -5.26
CA SER A 24 -16.15 -0.12 -5.68
C SER A 24 -17.43 -0.92 -5.40
N ARG A 25 -17.36 -2.26 -5.30
CA ARG A 25 -18.51 -3.12 -5.03
C ARG A 25 -18.94 -3.15 -3.57
N SER A 26 -17.98 -3.09 -2.66
CA SER A 26 -18.16 -3.39 -1.24
C SER A 26 -17.85 -2.18 -0.36
N ASN A 27 -17.52 -1.04 -0.96
CA ASN A 27 -17.10 0.20 -0.30
C ASN A 27 -16.00 -0.06 0.75
N ARG A 28 -15.01 -0.89 0.38
CA ARG A 28 -13.85 -1.21 1.21
C ARG A 28 -12.66 -0.42 0.70
N THR A 29 -11.80 0.02 1.59
CA THR A 29 -10.57 0.72 1.22
C THR A 29 -9.38 -0.03 1.81
N LEU A 30 -8.42 -0.36 0.96
CA LEU A 30 -7.17 -0.98 1.34
C LEU A 30 -6.07 0.07 1.15
N SER A 31 -5.37 0.39 2.23
CA SER A 31 -4.23 1.32 2.21
C SER A 31 -2.98 0.57 2.62
N VAL A 32 -1.93 0.70 1.83
CA VAL A 32 -0.65 0.02 2.00
C VAL A 32 0.39 1.08 2.31
N TYR A 33 1.07 0.91 3.43
CA TYR A 33 2.09 1.80 3.93
C TYR A 33 3.43 1.08 3.90
N ASP A 34 4.48 1.78 3.52
CA ASP A 34 5.84 1.25 3.48
C ASP A 34 6.68 1.96 4.55
N PRO A 35 6.73 1.43 5.80
CA PRO A 35 7.47 2.06 6.90
C PRO A 35 8.99 1.93 6.78
N ASP A 36 9.47 0.83 6.21
CA ASP A 36 10.88 0.42 6.29
C ASP A 36 11.44 -0.16 4.98
N GLY A 37 10.70 -0.12 3.86
CA GLY A 37 11.11 -0.69 2.56
C GLY A 37 11.02 -2.21 2.42
N ASN A 38 10.95 -2.95 3.53
CA ASN A 38 10.99 -4.42 3.54
C ASN A 38 9.66 -5.09 3.88
N THR A 39 8.81 -4.40 4.64
CA THR A 39 7.48 -4.89 5.04
C THR A 39 6.44 -3.85 4.71
N TYR A 40 5.30 -4.28 4.18
CA TYR A 40 4.14 -3.43 4.05
C TYR A 40 3.25 -3.55 5.28
N LEU A 41 2.69 -2.42 5.68
CA LEU A 41 1.63 -2.36 6.65
C LEU A 41 0.32 -2.07 5.92
N VAL A 42 -0.59 -3.04 5.95
CA VAL A 42 -1.85 -3.03 5.21
C VAL A 42 -2.98 -2.68 6.16
N ARG A 43 -3.66 -1.57 5.89
CA ARG A 43 -4.89 -1.13 6.55
C ARG A 43 -6.08 -1.44 5.64
N LEU A 44 -6.91 -2.39 6.03
CA LEU A 44 -8.19 -2.67 5.40
C LEU A 44 -9.32 -2.01 6.20
N ARG A 45 -9.93 -0.98 5.63
CA ARG A 45 -11.16 -0.37 6.12
C ARG A 45 -12.36 -0.97 5.42
N THR A 46 -13.27 -1.53 6.20
CA THR A 46 -14.54 -2.07 5.69
C THR A 46 -15.62 -0.99 5.65
N ALA A 47 -16.68 -1.19 4.86
CA ALA A 47 -17.82 -0.27 4.76
C ALA A 47 -18.46 0.06 6.12
N VAL A 48 -18.43 -0.89 7.06
CA VAL A 48 -18.98 -0.73 8.41
C VAL A 48 -18.02 0.03 9.36
N GLY A 49 -16.98 0.67 8.82
CA GLY A 49 -16.00 1.42 9.60
C GLY A 49 -15.00 0.57 10.38
N ARG A 50 -15.04 -0.76 10.27
CA ARG A 50 -14.03 -1.63 10.93
C ARG A 50 -12.73 -1.57 10.18
N GLU A 51 -11.66 -1.37 10.93
CA GLU A 51 -10.31 -1.25 10.42
C GLU A 51 -9.47 -2.43 10.90
N LYS A 52 -8.80 -3.08 9.96
CA LYS A 52 -7.86 -4.16 10.25
C LYS A 52 -6.49 -3.75 9.76
N TYR A 53 -5.51 -3.94 10.63
CA TYR A 53 -4.10 -3.69 10.34
C TYR A 53 -3.39 -5.04 10.25
N ARG A 54 -2.59 -5.23 9.21
CA ARG A 54 -1.79 -6.44 9.03
C ARG A 54 -0.43 -6.08 8.47
N GLU A 55 0.60 -6.65 9.06
CA GLU A 55 1.97 -6.54 8.56
C GLU A 55 2.25 -7.75 7.69
N VAL A 56 2.83 -7.50 6.52
CA VAL A 56 3.15 -8.51 5.52
C VAL A 56 4.49 -8.19 4.88
N SER A 57 5.23 -9.23 4.51
CA SER A 57 6.46 -9.06 3.74
C SER A 57 6.15 -8.44 2.37
N LYS A 58 6.96 -7.49 1.94
CA LYS A 58 6.83 -6.89 0.60
C LYS A 58 6.95 -7.94 -0.50
N ALA A 59 7.92 -8.84 -0.38
CA ALA A 59 8.16 -9.92 -1.34
C ALA A 59 6.98 -10.89 -1.47
N GLU A 60 6.22 -11.12 -0.39
CA GLU A 60 5.03 -11.98 -0.44
C GLU A 60 3.78 -11.23 -0.88
N PHE A 61 3.71 -9.93 -0.61
CA PHE A 61 2.50 -9.13 -0.85
C PHE A 61 2.48 -8.44 -2.22
N ASP A 62 3.64 -8.10 -2.81
CA ASP A 62 3.72 -7.56 -4.17
C ASP A 62 2.97 -8.40 -5.21
N PRO A 63 3.13 -9.74 -5.30
CA PRO A 63 2.36 -10.54 -6.26
C PRO A 63 0.85 -10.55 -5.95
N ILE A 64 0.45 -10.41 -4.69
CA ILE A 64 -0.96 -10.28 -4.30
C ILE A 64 -1.48 -8.91 -4.74
N LEU A 65 -0.69 -7.85 -4.57
CA LEU A 65 -1.05 -6.50 -4.98
C LEU A 65 -1.24 -6.43 -6.50
N ASP A 66 -0.36 -7.09 -7.26
CA ASP A 66 -0.48 -7.21 -8.72
C ASP A 66 -1.75 -7.99 -9.11
N ALA A 67 -2.03 -9.13 -8.47
CA ALA A 67 -3.25 -9.88 -8.73
C ALA A 67 -4.51 -9.07 -8.41
N LEU A 68 -4.51 -8.29 -7.31
CA LEU A 68 -5.62 -7.39 -6.96
C LEU A 68 -5.80 -6.26 -7.96
N SER A 69 -4.70 -5.78 -8.57
CA SER A 69 -4.73 -4.83 -9.69
C SER A 69 -5.39 -5.43 -10.92
N GLN A 70 -5.03 -6.66 -11.26
CA GLN A 70 -5.54 -7.35 -12.46
C GLN A 70 -7.00 -7.79 -12.35
N ASP A 71 -7.50 -8.04 -11.13
CA ASP A 71 -8.90 -8.44 -10.89
C ASP A 71 -9.91 -7.35 -11.31
N GLY A 72 -9.47 -6.09 -11.50
CA GLY A 72 -10.32 -4.96 -11.91
C GLY A 72 -11.37 -4.53 -10.88
N ARG A 73 -11.51 -5.30 -9.79
CA ARG A 73 -12.38 -5.03 -8.64
C ARG A 73 -11.84 -3.91 -7.75
N TRP A 74 -10.51 -3.80 -7.66
CA TRP A 74 -9.83 -2.81 -6.85
C TRP A 74 -9.30 -1.69 -7.74
N ASN A 75 -9.73 -0.47 -7.45
CA ASN A 75 -9.33 0.72 -8.19
C ASN A 75 -8.23 1.43 -7.40
N PHE A 76 -7.08 1.68 -8.02
CA PHE A 76 -6.02 2.49 -7.41
C PHE A 76 -6.50 3.93 -7.29
N VAL A 77 -6.62 4.40 -6.06
CA VAL A 77 -7.04 5.76 -5.72
C VAL A 77 -5.83 6.67 -5.52
N ALA A 78 -4.71 6.09 -5.09
CA ALA A 78 -3.43 6.77 -5.00
C ALA A 78 -2.29 5.75 -5.08
N GLN A 79 -1.25 6.06 -5.84
CA GLN A 79 0.06 5.44 -5.69
C GLN A 79 1.04 6.57 -5.44
N THR A 80 1.89 6.43 -4.42
CA THR A 80 3.11 7.24 -4.43
C THR A 80 3.91 6.74 -5.61
N LYS A 81 3.97 7.58 -6.64
CA LYS A 81 4.80 7.37 -7.80
C LYS A 81 6.21 7.57 -7.28
N GLU A 82 6.84 6.50 -6.78
CA GLU A 82 8.27 6.52 -6.57
C GLU A 82 8.85 6.95 -7.92
N GLU A 83 9.44 8.13 -7.88
CA GLU A 83 9.86 8.91 -9.01
C GLU A 83 10.77 8.00 -9.84
N ARG A 84 10.29 7.53 -10.99
CA ARG A 84 11.11 6.79 -11.96
C ARG A 84 12.05 7.79 -12.66
N GLY A 85 12.85 8.50 -11.86
CA GLY A 85 13.91 9.39 -12.28
C GLY A 85 15.14 8.58 -12.66
N ARG A 86 15.19 8.14 -13.92
CA ARG A 86 16.40 8.07 -14.75
C ARG A 86 16.02 7.63 -16.17
N GLN A 87 15.39 8.55 -16.90
CA GLN A 87 15.66 8.65 -18.34
C GLN A 87 16.69 9.77 -18.49
N THR A 88 17.98 9.43 -18.38
CA THR A 88 19.04 10.33 -18.83
C THR A 88 19.16 10.16 -20.34
N THR A 89 18.63 11.15 -21.06
CA THR A 89 19.04 11.48 -22.42
C THR A 89 20.57 11.67 -22.46
N ALA A 90 21.25 10.88 -23.27
CA ALA A 90 22.55 11.19 -23.87
C ALA A 90 22.34 10.93 -25.37
N GLY A 91 22.30 11.94 -26.26
CA GLY A 91 23.41 12.85 -26.56
C GLY A 91 24.55 12.00 -27.15
N GLY A 92 24.54 11.64 -28.42
CA GLY A 92 24.79 12.51 -29.58
C GLY A 92 26.26 12.41 -29.98
N PRO A 93 26.56 12.03 -31.23
CA PRO A 93 27.65 12.67 -31.98
C PRO A 93 27.11 13.45 -33.19
#